data_AF-A0A7V2CW39-F1
#
_entry.id   AF-A0A7V2CW39-F1
#
_cell.length_a   1.000
_cell.length_b   1.000
_cell.length_c   1.000
_cell.angle_alpha   90.00
_cell.angle_beta   90.00
_cell.angle_gamma   90.00
#
_symmetry.space_group_name_H-M   'P 1'
#
loop_
_entity.id
_entity.type
_entity.pdbx_description
1 polymer ?
#
loop_
_entity_poly.entity_id
_entity_poly.type
_entity_poly.pdbx_seq_one_letter_code
_entity_poly.pdbx_strand_id
1 'polypeptide(L)'
;MRYHLRLTRHEASRRVESLNLSSPHQTHVDFAGAAWRISTSERAEANGVEHYHVRTEVTSGVGRATTIEWILPQTDWSDEFFVFVPGAIYAGNRFVVRAQPYPPMPLPRRPGEGDPRPQISDIERLTLGPGPSRFELLSRDTSTPCFGWWDPRSHEAWLAFVPPAVDGLPLGIELEESADRKSAEWRVSWPGLRHERMYRMCVRDNPSNWEAPDWPMGRAVEWEMEIHRWSCPDLAAYYDRFFSLRRAGTWHSPRRPLPPAPPLSEVFRIIEDKYNRENWVETRGYYSVGLRQNAFQDWQMGWVGGMIATLPLLVAGSETSRGRARRNFDFVFPRGQAPSGYFYGVGTGFGGDTPYGTWSQAGAVYPEPGPEGVWFGDHSGRTSEPWHLVRKTADGLYFMLRQIRILEDAGETVPPAWRDGLRRTADALVATWRADGEWGQFVDHDTGRVIVAGSFAGALAPGALILAAEAFGCAEFRAVALEGASISGASS
;
A
#
# COMPACT_ATOMS: atom_id res chain seq x y z
N MET A 1 -23.36 10.69 19.96
CA MET A 1 -22.96 9.31 20.35
C MET A 1 -22.50 9.31 21.80
N ARG A 2 -22.77 8.27 22.60
CA ARG A 2 -22.13 8.14 23.92
C ARG A 2 -20.91 7.23 23.80
N TYR A 3 -19.73 7.83 23.75
CA TYR A 3 -18.48 7.09 23.94
C TYR A 3 -18.34 6.72 25.42
N HIS A 4 -17.46 5.76 25.70
CA HIS A 4 -17.02 5.49 27.06
C HIS A 4 -15.49 5.30 27.08
N LEU A 5 -14.93 5.37 28.28
CA LEU A 5 -13.52 5.15 28.50
C LEU A 5 -13.30 3.83 29.23
N ARG A 6 -12.15 3.19 28.97
CA ARG A 6 -11.72 1.97 29.64
C ARG A 6 -10.24 2.04 29.97
N LEU A 7 -9.88 1.71 31.20
CA LEU A 7 -8.50 1.38 31.57
C LEU A 7 -8.28 -0.12 31.37
N THR A 8 -7.17 -0.50 30.76
CA THR A 8 -6.81 -1.91 30.53
C THR A 8 -5.39 -2.16 30.99
N ARG A 9 -5.19 -3.11 31.92
CA ARG A 9 -3.89 -3.62 32.34
C ARG A 9 -3.47 -4.75 31.43
N HIS A 10 -2.18 -4.78 31.09
CA HIS A 10 -1.59 -5.79 30.22
C HIS A 10 -0.51 -6.60 30.95
N GLU A 11 -0.37 -7.86 30.54
CA GLU A 11 0.81 -8.68 30.79
C GLU A 11 1.42 -9.00 29.43
N ALA A 12 2.63 -8.47 29.18
CA ALA A 12 3.18 -8.33 27.83
C ALA A 12 2.18 -7.64 26.88
N SER A 13 1.78 -8.31 25.79
CA SER A 13 0.82 -7.80 24.81
C SER A 13 -0.63 -8.24 25.09
N ARG A 14 -0.89 -8.96 26.19
CA ARG A 14 -2.22 -9.53 26.48
C ARG A 14 -2.98 -8.67 27.47
N ARG A 15 -4.24 -8.37 27.15
CA ARG A 15 -5.20 -7.75 28.08
C ARG A 15 -5.51 -8.73 29.22
N VAL A 16 -5.30 -8.32 30.47
CA VAL A 16 -5.52 -9.19 31.65
C VAL A 16 -6.57 -8.67 32.61
N GLU A 17 -6.75 -7.35 32.69
CA GLU A 17 -7.71 -6.72 33.59
C GLU A 17 -8.23 -5.45 32.93
N SER A 18 -9.50 -5.11 33.10
CA SER A 18 -10.05 -3.86 32.56
C SER A 18 -11.11 -3.26 33.45
N LEU A 19 -11.21 -1.94 33.43
CA LEU A 19 -12.20 -1.16 34.15
C LEU A 19 -12.88 -0.20 33.17
N ASN A 20 -14.16 -0.46 32.86
CA ASN A 20 -15.02 0.49 32.15
C ASN A 20 -15.38 1.62 33.10
N LEU A 21 -15.22 2.87 32.65
CA LEU A 21 -15.68 4.02 33.42
C LEU A 21 -17.20 4.15 33.31
N SER A 22 -17.84 4.40 34.45
CA SER A 22 -19.30 4.57 34.56
C SER A 22 -19.85 5.79 33.80
N SER A 23 -18.98 6.79 33.58
CA SER A 23 -19.22 7.98 32.77
C SER A 23 -17.88 8.39 32.14
N PRO A 24 -17.87 8.91 30.91
CA PRO A 24 -16.64 9.49 30.33
C PRO A 24 -16.11 10.68 31.15
N HIS A 25 -16.95 11.29 32.00
CA HIS A 25 -16.56 12.36 32.91
C HIS A 25 -16.14 11.86 34.31
N GLN A 26 -16.14 10.54 34.55
CA GLN A 26 -15.70 9.98 35.83
C GLN A 26 -14.25 10.36 36.08
N THR A 27 -14.04 11.22 37.07
CA THR A 27 -12.77 11.93 37.20
C THR A 27 -11.71 11.19 37.98
N HIS A 28 -12.10 10.30 38.91
CA HIS A 28 -11.18 9.60 39.81
C HIS A 28 -11.55 8.12 39.92
N VAL A 29 -10.57 7.22 39.74
CA VAL A 29 -10.72 5.77 39.90
C VAL A 29 -9.44 5.12 40.43
N ASP A 30 -9.59 4.06 41.21
CA ASP A 30 -8.49 3.16 41.56
C ASP A 30 -8.52 1.95 40.62
N PHE A 31 -7.39 1.65 39.98
CA PHE A 31 -7.26 0.52 39.06
C PHE A 31 -5.83 0.01 39.01
N ALA A 32 -5.65 -1.31 39.02
CA ALA A 32 -4.35 -1.96 38.85
C ALA A 32 -3.25 -1.48 39.82
N GLY A 33 -3.61 -1.09 41.04
CA GLY A 33 -2.66 -0.60 42.06
C GLY A 33 -2.25 0.87 41.92
N ALA A 34 -2.97 1.66 41.12
CA ALA A 34 -2.78 3.10 40.97
C ALA A 34 -4.10 3.87 41.07
N ALA A 35 -4.02 5.11 41.54
CA ALA A 35 -5.12 6.06 41.55
C ALA A 35 -5.02 6.97 40.32
N TRP A 36 -6.04 6.95 39.47
CA TRP A 36 -6.08 7.65 38.19
C TRP A 36 -6.99 8.86 38.28
N ARG A 37 -6.53 9.98 37.72
CA ARG A 37 -7.38 11.13 37.38
C ARG A 37 -7.58 11.16 35.88
N ILE A 38 -8.83 11.16 35.45
CA ILE A 38 -9.22 11.16 34.03
C ILE A 38 -10.13 12.36 33.80
N SER A 39 -9.88 13.14 32.76
CA SER A 39 -10.75 14.25 32.39
C SER A 39 -10.99 14.24 30.89
N THR A 40 -12.25 14.48 30.53
CA THR A 40 -12.68 14.56 29.14
C THR A 40 -13.40 15.87 28.90
N SER A 41 -13.19 16.44 27.71
CA SER A 41 -14.05 17.50 27.20
C SER A 41 -14.50 17.17 25.79
N GLU A 42 -15.71 17.61 25.48
CA GLU A 42 -16.34 17.43 24.19
C GLU A 42 -16.89 18.78 23.71
N ARG A 43 -16.70 19.09 22.43
CA ARG A 43 -17.26 20.27 21.79
C ARG A 43 -17.78 19.90 20.41
N ALA A 44 -19.08 20.07 20.21
CA ALA A 44 -19.71 19.90 18.90
C ALA A 44 -19.84 21.27 18.21
N GLU A 45 -19.59 21.29 16.90
CA GLU A 45 -19.80 22.43 16.01
C GLU A 45 -21.05 22.21 15.16
N ALA A 46 -21.68 23.31 14.74
CA ALA A 46 -22.92 23.26 13.94
C ALA A 46 -22.74 22.60 12.55
N ASN A 47 -21.50 22.45 12.09
CA ASN A 47 -21.12 21.86 10.81
C ASN A 47 -20.92 20.32 10.87
N GLY A 48 -21.30 19.67 11.98
CA GLY A 48 -21.16 18.22 12.16
C GLY A 48 -19.76 17.76 12.60
N VAL A 49 -18.94 18.68 13.10
CA VAL A 49 -17.61 18.38 13.66
C VAL A 49 -17.69 18.25 15.17
N GLU A 50 -17.13 17.17 15.71
CA GLU A 50 -17.06 16.90 17.15
C GLU A 50 -15.59 16.78 17.59
N HIS A 51 -15.22 17.56 18.60
CA HIS A 51 -13.88 17.59 19.18
C HIS A 51 -13.91 16.87 20.52
N TYR A 52 -12.95 15.97 20.72
CA TYR A 52 -12.75 15.24 21.96
C TYR A 52 -11.35 15.49 22.48
N HIS A 53 -11.23 15.75 23.78
CA HIS A 53 -9.96 15.81 24.47
C HIS A 53 -9.98 14.84 25.64
N VAL A 54 -8.95 14.03 25.76
CA VAL A 54 -8.77 13.04 26.84
C VAL A 54 -7.46 13.32 27.54
N ARG A 55 -7.53 13.59 28.84
CA ARG A 55 -6.38 13.69 29.74
C ARG A 55 -6.45 12.62 30.79
N THR A 56 -5.37 11.86 30.95
CA THR A 56 -5.24 10.80 31.96
C THR A 56 -3.96 11.01 32.76
N GLU A 57 -4.04 10.93 34.08
CA GLU A 57 -2.93 11.18 35.01
C GLU A 57 -2.92 10.11 36.11
N VAL A 58 -1.73 9.61 36.47
CA VAL A 58 -1.55 8.80 37.70
C VAL A 58 -1.29 9.73 38.88
N THR A 59 -2.24 9.79 39.82
CA THR A 59 -2.17 10.66 41.00
C THR A 59 -1.53 9.99 42.22
N SER A 60 -1.55 8.66 42.29
CA SER A 60 -0.88 7.85 43.33
C SER A 60 -0.57 6.45 42.80
N GLY A 61 0.47 5.81 43.33
CA GLY A 61 0.93 4.48 42.90
C GLY A 61 1.65 4.49 41.55
N VAL A 62 1.66 3.34 40.87
CA VAL A 62 2.26 3.16 39.55
C VAL A 62 1.26 2.41 38.66
N GLY A 63 0.84 3.05 37.57
CA GLY A 63 -0.05 2.45 36.58
C GLY A 63 0.71 1.45 35.71
N ARG A 64 0.85 0.22 36.19
CA ARG A 64 1.68 -0.79 35.53
C ARG A 64 1.07 -1.25 34.22
N ALA A 65 1.86 -1.22 33.14
CA ALA A 65 1.50 -1.66 31.80
C ALA A 65 0.02 -1.42 31.46
N THR A 66 -0.42 -0.16 31.55
CA THR A 66 -1.85 0.20 31.42
C THR A 66 -2.08 1.10 30.21
N THR A 67 -3.15 0.83 29.47
CA THR A 67 -3.66 1.68 28.38
C THR A 67 -4.94 2.38 28.82
N ILE A 68 -5.14 3.61 28.33
CA ILE A 68 -6.45 4.28 28.33
C ILE A 68 -7.06 4.14 26.94
N GLU A 69 -8.31 3.71 26.88
CA GLU A 69 -9.04 3.46 25.65
C GLU A 69 -10.29 4.33 25.60
N TRP A 70 -10.49 4.98 24.45
CA TRP A 70 -11.74 5.65 24.09
C TRP A 70 -12.51 4.75 23.13
N ILE A 71 -13.74 4.42 23.50
CA ILE A 71 -14.54 3.40 22.81
C ILE A 71 -15.83 4.04 22.31
N LEU A 72 -16.09 3.85 21.01
CA LEU A 72 -17.28 4.33 20.33
C LEU A 72 -18.11 3.16 19.82
N PRO A 73 -19.18 2.80 20.55
CA PRO A 73 -20.15 1.84 20.07
C PRO A 73 -20.91 2.35 18.84
N GLN A 74 -21.16 1.45 17.90
CA GLN A 74 -21.95 1.65 16.70
C GLN A 74 -23.11 0.65 16.74
N THR A 75 -24.33 1.15 16.63
CA THR A 75 -25.55 0.35 16.45
C THR A 75 -25.99 0.40 14.99
N ASP A 76 -26.97 -0.42 14.62
CA ASP A 76 -27.51 -0.49 13.25
C ASP A 76 -26.43 -0.80 12.19
N TRP A 77 -25.42 -1.55 12.63
CA TRP A 77 -24.28 -1.95 11.82
C TRP A 77 -24.63 -3.07 10.83
N SER A 78 -23.86 -3.16 9.76
CA SER A 78 -23.85 -4.29 8.83
C SER A 78 -22.47 -4.42 8.18
N ASP A 79 -22.25 -5.52 7.47
CA ASP A 79 -21.03 -5.72 6.68
C ASP A 79 -20.99 -4.89 5.38
N GLU A 80 -22.07 -4.16 5.05
CA GLU A 80 -22.16 -3.20 3.94
C GLU A 80 -21.47 -1.86 4.23
N PHE A 81 -21.12 -1.57 5.49
CA PHE A 81 -20.38 -0.36 5.82
C PHE A 81 -19.04 -0.34 5.07
N PHE A 82 -18.78 0.73 4.34
CA PHE A 82 -17.47 0.99 3.76
C PHE A 82 -16.52 1.45 4.87
N VAL A 83 -15.91 0.49 5.57
CA VAL A 83 -14.91 0.76 6.60
C VAL A 83 -13.59 1.19 5.97
N PHE A 84 -13.05 2.30 6.44
CA PHE A 84 -11.90 2.96 5.83
C PHE A 84 -10.85 3.35 6.87
N VAL A 85 -9.61 2.94 6.60
CA VAL A 85 -8.40 3.40 7.28
C VAL A 85 -7.34 3.65 6.19
N PRO A 86 -7.01 4.91 5.85
CA PRO A 86 -6.24 5.24 4.65
C PRO A 86 -4.89 4.52 4.60
N GLY A 87 -4.65 3.75 3.53
CA GLY A 87 -3.41 3.00 3.33
C GLY A 87 -3.38 1.61 3.95
N ALA A 88 -4.40 1.24 4.75
CA ALA A 88 -4.44 -0.04 5.45
C ALA A 88 -5.74 -0.82 5.21
N ILE A 89 -6.91 -0.19 5.33
CA ILE A 89 -8.22 -0.82 5.24
C ILE A 89 -9.10 -0.08 4.22
N TYR A 90 -9.60 -0.80 3.22
CA TYR A 90 -10.57 -0.31 2.23
C TYR A 90 -11.75 -1.28 2.17
N ALA A 91 -12.98 -0.81 2.42
CA ALA A 91 -14.17 -1.65 2.60
C ALA A 91 -13.94 -2.79 3.62
N GLY A 92 -13.26 -2.49 4.73
CA GLY A 92 -12.92 -3.49 5.73
C GLY A 92 -11.89 -4.55 5.28
N ASN A 93 -11.33 -4.44 4.07
CA ASN A 93 -10.54 -5.49 3.41
C ASN A 93 -11.27 -6.85 3.39
N ARG A 94 -12.60 -6.86 3.18
CA ARG A 94 -13.43 -8.07 3.18
C ARG A 94 -13.26 -8.90 1.91
N PHE A 95 -12.07 -9.46 1.74
CA PHE A 95 -11.71 -10.28 0.59
C PHE A 95 -11.54 -11.75 0.99
N VAL A 96 -11.49 -12.63 -0.01
CA VAL A 96 -11.05 -14.00 0.21
C VAL A 96 -9.59 -13.99 0.63
N VAL A 97 -9.27 -14.64 1.75
CA VAL A 97 -7.94 -14.61 2.33
C VAL A 97 -7.20 -15.89 2.00
N ARG A 98 -5.94 -15.75 1.59
CA ARG A 98 -5.01 -16.86 1.47
C ARG A 98 -3.80 -16.61 2.36
N ALA A 99 -3.64 -17.45 3.39
CA ALA A 99 -2.40 -17.47 4.15
C ALA A 99 -1.30 -18.05 3.27
N GLN A 100 -0.34 -17.21 2.88
CA GLN A 100 0.77 -17.59 2.02
C GLN A 100 1.99 -16.70 2.28
N PRO A 101 3.21 -17.25 2.14
CA PRO A 101 4.43 -16.48 2.32
C PRO A 101 4.64 -15.47 1.19
N TYR A 102 5.54 -14.51 1.42
CA TYR A 102 5.99 -13.58 0.39
C TYR A 102 7.07 -14.22 -0.51
N PRO A 103 7.04 -13.98 -1.84
CA PRO A 103 6.01 -13.25 -2.57
C PRO A 103 4.70 -14.07 -2.70
N PRO A 104 3.52 -13.44 -2.55
CA PRO A 104 2.25 -14.14 -2.58
C PRO A 104 1.88 -14.58 -4.00
N MET A 105 2.28 -15.80 -4.38
CA MET A 105 1.88 -16.40 -5.65
C MET A 105 0.53 -17.13 -5.52
N PRO A 106 -0.41 -16.91 -6.45
CA PRO A 106 -1.72 -17.54 -6.39
C PRO A 106 -1.62 -19.08 -6.51
N LEU A 107 -2.52 -19.77 -5.81
CA LEU A 107 -2.67 -21.23 -5.83
C LEU A 107 -4.12 -21.58 -6.26
N PRO A 108 -4.32 -22.60 -7.13
CA PRO A 108 -3.31 -23.38 -7.84
C PRO A 108 -2.65 -22.60 -8.98
N ARG A 109 -1.48 -23.08 -9.39
CA ARG A 109 -0.54 -22.36 -10.28
C ARG A 109 -0.81 -22.64 -11.77
N ARG A 110 -2.06 -22.83 -12.17
CA ARG A 110 -2.45 -23.10 -13.56
C ARG A 110 -3.44 -22.05 -14.05
N PRO A 111 -3.33 -21.59 -15.31
CA PRO A 111 -4.32 -20.68 -15.89
C PRO A 111 -5.74 -21.27 -15.78
N GLY A 112 -6.70 -20.47 -15.29
CA GLY A 112 -8.12 -20.85 -15.19
C GLY A 112 -8.49 -21.74 -14.00
N GLU A 113 -7.53 -22.22 -13.21
CA GLU A 113 -7.80 -22.95 -11.97
C GLU A 113 -7.65 -21.97 -10.79
N GLY A 114 -8.74 -21.38 -10.31
CA GLY A 114 -8.68 -20.44 -9.19
C GLY A 114 -10.03 -19.84 -8.82
N ASP A 115 -10.13 -19.33 -7.60
CA ASP A 115 -11.28 -18.51 -7.19
C ASP A 115 -11.17 -17.15 -7.90
N PRO A 116 -12.12 -16.78 -8.78
CA PRO A 116 -12.05 -15.57 -9.58
C PRO A 116 -12.26 -14.29 -8.75
N ARG A 117 -12.69 -14.43 -7.49
CA ARG A 117 -12.87 -13.28 -6.60
C ARG A 117 -11.51 -12.68 -6.24
N PRO A 118 -11.42 -11.35 -6.05
CA PRO A 118 -10.21 -10.72 -5.55
C PRO A 118 -9.77 -11.34 -4.22
N GLN A 119 -8.47 -11.63 -4.12
CA GLN A 119 -7.86 -12.29 -2.97
C GLN A 119 -6.80 -11.39 -2.34
N ILE A 120 -6.65 -11.52 -1.03
CA ILE A 120 -5.57 -10.88 -0.28
C ILE A 120 -4.75 -11.93 0.46
N SER A 121 -3.48 -11.62 0.69
CA SER A 121 -2.72 -12.32 1.74
C SER A 121 -3.34 -12.06 3.11
N ASP A 122 -2.89 -12.77 4.13
CA ASP A 122 -3.39 -12.61 5.50
C ASP A 122 -2.90 -11.29 6.13
N ILE A 123 -3.54 -10.18 5.76
CA ILE A 123 -3.34 -8.82 6.26
C ILE A 123 -4.42 -8.43 7.28
N GLU A 124 -4.24 -7.29 7.95
CA GLU A 124 -5.28 -6.68 8.79
C GLU A 124 -6.56 -6.44 7.98
N ARG A 125 -7.70 -6.90 8.54
CA ARG A 125 -9.00 -6.92 7.85
C ARG A 125 -10.13 -7.22 8.83
N LEU A 126 -11.34 -6.93 8.40
CA LEU A 126 -12.56 -7.54 8.92
C LEU A 126 -12.80 -8.89 8.23
N THR A 127 -13.45 -9.82 8.92
CA THR A 127 -13.69 -11.17 8.43
C THR A 127 -14.83 -11.18 7.43
N LEU A 128 -14.60 -11.80 6.26
CA LEU A 128 -15.64 -12.13 5.30
C LEU A 128 -16.45 -13.32 5.84
N GLY A 129 -17.73 -13.12 6.14
CA GLY A 129 -18.63 -14.16 6.67
C GLY A 129 -18.52 -14.39 8.19
N PRO A 130 -18.92 -15.58 8.68
CA PRO A 130 -18.97 -15.89 10.11
C PRO A 130 -17.60 -15.91 10.81
N GLY A 131 -17.62 -15.69 12.12
CA GLY A 131 -16.44 -15.77 13.00
C GLY A 131 -16.03 -14.41 13.59
N PRO A 132 -14.94 -14.38 14.39
CA PRO A 132 -14.41 -13.14 14.94
C PRO A 132 -14.04 -12.17 13.81
N SER A 133 -14.49 -10.93 13.89
CA SER A 133 -14.20 -9.90 12.88
C SER A 133 -13.67 -8.66 13.56
N ARG A 134 -12.36 -8.46 13.41
CA ARG A 134 -11.64 -7.35 14.00
C ARG A 134 -10.34 -7.12 13.26
N PHE A 135 -9.88 -5.88 13.26
CA PHE A 135 -8.50 -5.54 12.95
C PHE A 135 -7.93 -4.63 14.02
N GLU A 136 -6.62 -4.58 14.05
CA GLU A 136 -5.88 -3.68 14.91
C GLU A 136 -4.79 -3.00 14.11
N LEU A 137 -4.67 -1.69 14.27
CA LEU A 137 -3.70 -0.86 13.61
C LEU A 137 -3.15 0.15 14.60
N LEU A 138 -2.01 0.73 14.27
CA LEU A 138 -1.45 1.89 14.94
C LEU A 138 -1.72 3.11 14.08
N SER A 139 -1.77 4.29 14.69
CA SER A 139 -1.88 5.59 14.00
C SER A 139 -0.81 5.77 12.91
N ARG A 140 0.34 5.11 13.04
CA ARG A 140 1.46 5.13 12.09
C ARG A 140 1.38 4.11 10.96
N ASP A 141 0.45 3.16 11.03
CA ASP A 141 0.18 2.24 9.91
C ASP A 141 -0.68 2.90 8.83
N THR A 142 -1.19 4.10 9.10
CA THR A 142 -2.06 4.86 8.22
C THR A 142 -1.26 5.90 7.42
N SER A 143 -1.65 6.12 6.17
CA SER A 143 -1.09 7.20 5.32
C SER A 143 -1.58 8.60 5.73
N THR A 144 -2.66 8.65 6.52
CA THR A 144 -3.19 9.83 7.20
C THR A 144 -3.81 9.30 8.48
N PRO A 145 -3.41 9.78 9.68
CA PRO A 145 -3.91 9.34 10.99
C PRO A 145 -5.41 9.53 11.22
N CYS A 146 -6.24 8.83 10.45
CA CYS A 146 -7.68 8.86 10.55
C CYS A 146 -8.29 7.50 10.21
N PHE A 147 -9.54 7.34 10.60
CA PHE A 147 -10.35 6.16 10.34
C PHE A 147 -11.82 6.56 10.28
N GLY A 148 -12.65 5.73 9.68
CA GLY A 148 -14.07 6.04 9.58
C GLY A 148 -14.84 5.06 8.74
N TRP A 149 -16.05 5.44 8.40
CA TRP A 149 -16.90 4.65 7.51
C TRP A 149 -17.89 5.51 6.73
N TRP A 150 -18.42 4.91 5.67
CA TRP A 150 -19.62 5.35 4.96
C TRP A 150 -20.65 4.21 4.96
N ASP A 151 -21.91 4.54 5.23
CA ASP A 151 -23.03 3.59 5.17
C ASP A 151 -23.87 3.85 3.91
N PRO A 152 -23.87 2.94 2.93
CA PRO A 152 -24.62 3.11 1.69
C PRO A 152 -26.15 3.07 1.88
N ARG A 153 -26.66 2.59 3.03
CA ARG A 153 -28.10 2.49 3.27
C ARG A 153 -28.68 3.79 3.80
N SER A 154 -27.92 4.49 4.65
CA SER A 154 -28.32 5.76 5.26
C SER A 154 -27.77 6.98 4.53
N HIS A 155 -26.79 6.80 3.64
CA HIS A 155 -26.03 7.89 3.00
C HIS A 155 -25.38 8.81 4.05
N GLU A 156 -24.89 8.21 5.14
CA GLU A 156 -24.17 8.92 6.20
C GLU A 156 -22.72 8.44 6.24
N ALA A 157 -21.83 9.34 6.61
CA ALA A 157 -20.42 9.03 6.76
C ALA A 157 -19.80 9.78 7.93
N TRP A 158 -18.72 9.22 8.47
CA TRP A 158 -17.83 9.99 9.31
C TRP A 158 -16.37 9.58 9.18
N LEU A 159 -15.49 10.52 9.55
CA LEU A 159 -14.03 10.35 9.62
C LEU A 159 -13.53 10.96 10.93
N ALA A 160 -12.81 10.17 11.71
CA ALA A 160 -12.14 10.57 12.93
C ALA A 160 -10.64 10.75 12.68
N PHE A 161 -10.07 11.90 13.06
CA PHE A 161 -8.64 12.20 13.01
C PHE A 161 -8.03 12.11 14.41
N VAL A 162 -6.91 11.41 14.52
CA VAL A 162 -6.16 11.21 15.77
C VAL A 162 -4.70 11.63 15.60
N PRO A 163 -3.96 11.92 16.68
CA PRO A 163 -2.55 12.29 16.55
C PRO A 163 -1.76 11.14 15.93
N PRO A 164 -0.71 11.40 15.12
CA PRO A 164 0.19 10.34 14.67
C PRO A 164 0.94 9.68 15.83
N ALA A 165 1.16 10.43 16.92
CA ALA A 165 1.76 9.96 18.16
C ALA A 165 1.50 10.95 19.30
N VAL A 166 1.51 10.44 20.53
CA VAL A 166 1.46 11.20 21.78
C VAL A 166 2.62 10.71 22.64
N ASP A 167 3.44 11.64 23.15
CA ASP A 167 4.70 11.34 23.83
C ASP A 167 5.64 10.40 23.05
N GLY A 168 5.63 10.52 21.71
CA GLY A 168 6.47 9.71 20.83
C GLY A 168 5.97 8.28 20.57
N LEU A 169 4.90 7.84 21.26
CA LEU A 169 4.25 6.54 21.03
C LEU A 169 3.01 6.70 20.13
N PRO A 170 2.74 5.75 19.22
CA PRO A 170 1.53 5.78 18.41
C PRO A 170 0.28 5.52 19.25
N LEU A 171 -0.89 5.89 18.73
CA LEU A 171 -2.19 5.46 19.27
C LEU A 171 -2.60 4.15 18.58
N GLY A 172 -3.39 3.32 19.26
CA GLY A 172 -4.06 2.17 18.66
C GLY A 172 -5.36 2.60 17.98
N ILE A 173 -5.69 1.96 16.87
CA ILE A 173 -6.94 2.11 16.11
C ILE A 173 -7.47 0.69 15.88
N GLU A 174 -8.57 0.37 16.53
CA GLU A 174 -9.19 -0.95 16.46
C GLU A 174 -10.65 -0.82 16.06
N LEU A 175 -11.13 -1.81 15.31
CA LEU A 175 -12.54 -2.06 15.08
C LEU A 175 -12.83 -3.52 15.37
N GLU A 176 -13.88 -3.78 16.13
CA GLU A 176 -14.39 -5.13 16.39
C GLU A 176 -15.90 -5.17 16.15
N GLU A 177 -16.36 -6.16 15.39
CA GLU A 177 -17.77 -6.35 15.10
C GLU A 177 -18.37 -7.41 16.04
N SER A 178 -19.65 -7.25 16.37
CA SER A 178 -20.40 -8.30 17.03
C SER A 178 -20.47 -9.55 16.16
N ALA A 179 -20.68 -10.69 16.81
CA ALA A 179 -20.79 -11.99 16.13
C ALA A 179 -21.91 -12.02 15.07
N ASP A 180 -22.98 -11.25 15.28
CA ASP A 180 -24.13 -11.12 14.37
C ASP A 180 -24.02 -9.96 13.38
N ARG A 181 -22.92 -9.19 13.40
CA ARG A 181 -22.67 -8.01 12.56
C ARG A 181 -23.68 -6.88 12.69
N LYS A 182 -24.46 -6.82 13.79
CA LYS A 182 -25.44 -5.76 14.03
C LYS A 182 -24.92 -4.58 14.84
N SER A 183 -23.73 -4.72 15.43
CA SER A 183 -23.03 -3.64 16.10
C SER A 183 -21.53 -3.76 15.89
N ALA A 184 -20.82 -2.66 16.08
CA ALA A 184 -19.36 -2.64 16.11
C ALA A 184 -18.83 -1.65 17.15
N GLU A 185 -17.58 -1.79 17.55
CA GLU A 185 -16.91 -0.88 18.46
C GLU A 185 -15.59 -0.40 17.85
N TRP A 186 -15.49 0.91 17.64
CA TRP A 186 -14.21 1.55 17.39
C TRP A 186 -13.50 1.83 18.69
N ARG A 187 -12.19 1.59 18.75
CA ARG A 187 -11.36 1.89 19.91
C ARG A 187 -10.12 2.67 19.51
N VAL A 188 -9.87 3.75 20.24
CA VAL A 188 -8.63 4.53 20.17
C VAL A 188 -7.92 4.38 21.50
N SER A 189 -6.68 3.88 21.49
CA SER A 189 -5.94 3.59 22.72
C SER A 189 -4.63 4.35 22.80
N TRP A 190 -4.25 4.77 24.01
CA TRP A 190 -2.90 5.24 24.29
C TRP A 190 -2.28 4.51 25.51
N PRO A 191 -1.04 4.01 25.37
CA PRO A 191 -0.32 3.83 24.11
C PRO A 191 -1.00 2.78 23.22
N GLY A 192 -0.79 2.86 21.91
CA GLY A 192 -1.21 1.83 20.98
C GLY A 192 -0.35 0.57 21.12
N LEU A 193 -0.98 -0.60 21.14
CA LEU A 193 -0.33 -1.89 21.25
C LEU A 193 -0.77 -2.81 20.14
N ARG A 194 0.08 -3.81 19.85
CA ARG A 194 -0.30 -4.98 19.07
C ARG A 194 -0.69 -6.11 20.03
N HIS A 195 -1.96 -6.43 20.20
CA HIS A 195 -2.40 -7.39 21.23
C HIS A 195 -2.29 -8.83 20.76
N GLU A 196 -1.50 -9.64 21.47
CA GLU A 196 -1.23 -11.07 21.24
C GLU A 196 -0.57 -11.40 19.88
N ARG A 197 -0.94 -10.71 18.80
CA ARG A 197 -0.52 -10.95 17.42
C ARG A 197 -0.11 -9.66 16.72
N MET A 198 0.71 -9.79 15.69
CA MET A 198 1.09 -8.68 14.81
C MET A 198 1.24 -9.15 13.37
N TYR A 199 0.84 -8.31 12.43
CA TYR A 199 1.11 -8.52 11.03
C TYR A 199 2.62 -8.44 10.71
N ARG A 200 3.12 -9.43 9.97
CA ARG A 200 4.43 -9.40 9.32
C ARG A 200 4.31 -10.04 7.93
N MET A 201 4.57 -9.25 6.90
CA MET A 201 4.79 -9.68 5.50
C MET A 201 3.88 -10.86 5.06
N CYS A 202 2.63 -10.54 4.71
CA CYS A 202 1.59 -11.49 4.27
C CYS A 202 0.98 -12.42 5.33
N VAL A 203 1.41 -12.32 6.60
CA VAL A 203 0.91 -13.15 7.71
C VAL A 203 0.49 -12.27 8.89
N ARG A 204 -0.77 -12.38 9.34
CA ARG A 204 -1.33 -11.58 10.44
C ARG A 204 -1.02 -12.18 11.82
N ASP A 205 -0.88 -13.49 11.88
CA ASP A 205 -0.86 -14.25 13.15
C ASP A 205 0.56 -14.47 13.73
N ASN A 206 1.49 -13.52 13.56
CA ASN A 206 2.79 -13.61 14.22
C ASN A 206 2.66 -13.20 15.70
N PRO A 207 3.38 -13.83 16.65
CA PRO A 207 3.37 -13.40 18.05
C PRO A 207 3.76 -11.93 18.21
N SER A 208 2.97 -11.18 18.97
CA SER A 208 3.32 -9.81 19.34
C SER A 208 4.34 -9.77 20.48
N ASN A 209 5.33 -8.92 20.33
CA ASN A 209 6.33 -8.59 21.36
C ASN A 209 6.17 -7.15 21.89
N TRP A 210 4.98 -6.56 21.73
CA TRP A 210 4.68 -5.22 22.25
C TRP A 210 4.34 -5.27 23.73
N GLU A 211 4.74 -4.24 24.47
CA GLU A 211 4.46 -4.10 25.89
C GLU A 211 4.03 -2.67 26.19
N ALA A 212 3.04 -2.52 27.07
CA ALA A 212 2.63 -1.20 27.52
C ALA A 212 3.64 -0.67 28.56
N PRO A 213 4.08 0.59 28.47
CA PRO A 213 4.92 1.21 29.48
C PRO A 213 4.16 1.37 30.82
N ASP A 214 4.92 1.35 31.91
CA ASP A 214 4.45 1.76 33.21
C ASP A 214 4.26 3.28 33.28
N TRP A 215 3.24 3.71 34.01
CA TRP A 215 2.96 5.11 34.30
C TRP A 215 3.44 5.44 35.73
N PRO A 216 4.57 6.14 35.89
CA PRO A 216 4.98 6.62 37.21
C PRO A 216 3.99 7.65 37.75
N MET A 217 3.94 7.79 39.08
CA MET A 217 3.18 8.84 39.75
C MET A 217 3.50 10.22 39.15
N GLY A 218 2.46 11.01 38.90
CA GLY A 218 2.54 12.34 38.28
C GLY A 218 2.62 12.32 36.76
N ARG A 219 2.77 11.15 36.10
CA ARG A 219 2.69 11.08 34.64
C ARG A 219 1.27 11.41 34.19
N ALA A 220 1.17 12.41 33.33
CA ALA A 220 -0.05 12.78 32.64
C ALA A 220 0.15 12.69 31.13
N VAL A 221 -0.86 12.22 30.42
CA VAL A 221 -0.89 12.14 28.96
C VAL A 221 -2.21 12.70 28.46
N GLU A 222 -2.12 13.45 27.36
CA GLU A 222 -3.20 14.20 26.78
C GLU A 222 -3.22 14.00 25.28
N TRP A 223 -4.41 13.82 24.74
CA TRP A 223 -4.60 13.72 23.31
C TRP A 223 -5.99 14.21 22.91
N GLU A 224 -6.06 14.68 21.67
CA GLU A 224 -7.27 15.20 21.06
C GLU A 224 -7.68 14.30 19.89
N MET A 225 -8.95 14.35 19.53
CA MET A 225 -9.48 13.70 18.34
C MET A 225 -10.63 14.53 17.78
N GLU A 226 -10.74 14.58 16.46
CA GLU A 226 -11.81 15.29 15.76
C GLU A 226 -12.60 14.30 14.90
N ILE A 227 -13.93 14.29 15.02
CA ILE A 227 -14.82 13.48 14.18
C ILE A 227 -15.65 14.40 13.29
N HIS A 228 -15.51 14.24 11.98
CA HIS A 228 -16.37 14.90 10.99
C HIS A 228 -17.50 13.98 10.58
N ARG A 229 -18.74 14.44 10.64
CA ARG A 229 -19.93 13.75 10.13
C ARG A 229 -20.58 14.52 9.00
N TRP A 230 -21.06 13.82 7.99
CA TRP A 230 -21.77 14.45 6.88
C TRP A 230 -22.65 13.45 6.14
N SER A 231 -23.69 13.97 5.49
CA SER A 231 -24.45 13.21 4.50
C SER A 231 -23.59 12.99 3.26
N CYS A 232 -23.46 11.73 2.86
CA CYS A 232 -22.54 11.24 1.85
C CYS A 232 -23.29 10.35 0.85
N PRO A 233 -23.60 10.84 -0.36
CA PRO A 233 -24.47 10.12 -1.29
C PRO A 233 -23.80 8.88 -1.91
N ASP A 234 -22.47 8.90 -2.06
CA ASP A 234 -21.71 7.82 -2.68
C ASP A 234 -20.26 7.82 -2.19
N LEU A 235 -19.52 6.79 -2.61
CA LEU A 235 -18.12 6.60 -2.26
C LEU A 235 -17.18 7.67 -2.88
N ALA A 236 -17.54 8.24 -4.03
CA ALA A 236 -16.76 9.31 -4.65
C ALA A 236 -16.79 10.57 -3.77
N ALA A 237 -17.97 10.96 -3.29
CA ALA A 237 -18.15 12.05 -2.35
C ALA A 237 -17.42 11.81 -1.02
N TYR A 238 -17.38 10.55 -0.56
CA TYR A 238 -16.60 10.17 0.63
C TYR A 238 -15.11 10.44 0.44
N TYR A 239 -14.53 9.97 -0.68
CA TYR A 239 -13.13 10.21 -1.00
C TYR A 239 -12.82 11.69 -1.22
N ASP A 240 -13.69 12.44 -1.90
CA ASP A 240 -13.54 13.88 -2.10
C ASP A 240 -13.48 14.61 -0.76
N ARG A 241 -14.36 14.24 0.18
CA ARG A 241 -14.34 14.80 1.54
C ARG A 241 -13.06 14.43 2.27
N PHE A 242 -12.63 13.16 2.24
CA PHE A 242 -11.36 12.73 2.82
C PHE A 242 -10.18 13.53 2.28
N PHE A 243 -10.06 13.65 0.95
CA PHE A 243 -8.97 14.41 0.34
C PHE A 243 -9.04 15.90 0.64
N SER A 244 -10.23 16.48 0.71
CA SER A 244 -10.43 17.87 1.12
C SER A 244 -9.94 18.11 2.55
N LEU A 245 -10.35 17.28 3.51
CA LEU A 245 -9.94 17.38 4.91
C LEU A 245 -8.42 17.18 5.06
N ARG A 246 -7.87 16.16 4.39
CA ARG A 246 -6.42 15.90 4.35
C ARG A 246 -5.62 17.10 3.84
N ARG A 247 -6.09 17.76 2.77
CA ARG A 247 -5.42 18.94 2.18
C ARG A 247 -5.57 20.19 3.02
N ALA A 248 -6.74 20.40 3.61
CA ALA A 248 -7.01 21.54 4.48
C ALA A 248 -6.13 21.56 5.73
N GLY A 249 -5.51 20.41 6.07
CA GLY A 249 -4.63 20.30 7.22
C GLY A 249 -5.39 20.48 8.53
N THR A 250 -6.71 20.26 8.53
CA THR A 250 -7.58 20.47 9.69
C THR A 250 -7.07 19.73 10.93
N TRP A 251 -6.36 18.62 10.73
CA TRP A 251 -5.58 17.95 11.76
C TRP A 251 -4.11 18.44 11.81
N HIS A 252 -3.89 19.66 12.32
CA HIS A 252 -2.55 20.16 12.61
C HIS A 252 -2.10 19.70 14.00
N SER A 253 -1.43 18.54 14.06
CA SER A 253 -0.30 18.46 15.01
C SER A 253 0.61 19.65 14.68
N PRO A 254 1.02 20.49 15.66
CA PRO A 254 1.81 21.69 15.38
C PRO A 254 2.95 21.27 14.48
N ARG A 255 3.04 21.87 13.27
CA ARG A 255 3.93 21.45 12.19
C ARG A 255 5.27 21.08 12.81
N ARG A 256 5.50 19.79 13.07
CA ARG A 256 6.75 19.39 13.65
C ARG A 256 7.77 19.72 12.58
N PRO A 257 8.84 20.47 12.90
CA PRO A 257 9.90 20.67 11.93
C PRO A 257 10.25 19.28 11.40
N LEU A 258 10.25 19.14 10.08
CA LEU A 258 10.70 17.90 9.44
C LEU A 258 12.04 17.55 10.10
N PRO A 259 12.27 16.27 10.45
CA PRO A 259 13.58 15.89 10.94
C PRO A 259 14.63 16.42 9.95
N PRO A 260 15.78 16.90 10.44
CA PRO A 260 16.80 17.44 9.56
C PRO A 260 17.13 16.40 8.48
N ALA A 261 16.73 16.71 7.25
CA ALA A 261 16.90 15.86 6.09
C ALA A 261 17.74 16.63 5.06
N PRO A 262 18.64 15.96 4.33
CA PRO A 262 19.34 16.60 3.23
C PRO A 262 18.34 17.19 2.21
N PRO A 263 18.64 18.33 1.57
CA PRO A 263 17.83 18.84 0.46
C PRO A 263 17.61 17.76 -0.61
N LEU A 264 16.44 17.73 -1.24
CA LEU A 264 16.13 16.73 -2.28
C LEU A 264 17.15 16.73 -3.44
N SER A 265 17.78 17.87 -3.73
CA SER A 265 18.88 17.97 -4.70
C SER A 265 20.11 17.18 -4.28
N GLU A 266 20.45 17.17 -2.99
CA GLU A 266 21.57 16.39 -2.44
C GLU A 266 21.22 14.90 -2.40
N VAL A 267 19.98 14.56 -2.02
CA VAL A 267 19.48 13.19 -2.10
C VAL A 267 19.54 12.67 -3.53
N PHE A 268 19.09 13.46 -4.51
CA PHE A 268 19.18 13.11 -5.93
C PHE A 268 20.63 12.91 -6.37
N ARG A 269 21.55 13.82 -6.02
CA ARG A 269 22.98 13.70 -6.34
C ARG A 269 23.57 12.39 -5.82
N ILE A 270 23.26 12.02 -4.57
CA ILE A 270 23.72 10.76 -3.95
C ILE A 270 23.16 9.55 -4.70
N ILE A 271 21.87 9.56 -5.05
CA ILE A 271 21.22 8.47 -5.78
C ILE A 271 21.80 8.35 -7.20
N GLU A 272 21.93 9.46 -7.93
CA GLU A 272 22.51 9.50 -9.27
C GLU A 272 23.94 8.95 -9.28
N ASP A 273 24.79 9.42 -8.37
CA ASP A 273 26.18 8.95 -8.23
C ASP A 273 26.24 7.44 -7.96
N LYS A 274 25.42 6.94 -7.03
CA LYS A 274 25.31 5.51 -6.74
C LYS A 274 24.86 4.71 -7.97
N TYR A 275 23.84 5.17 -8.70
CA TYR A 275 23.39 4.48 -9.91
C TYR A 275 24.48 4.43 -10.97
N ASN A 276 25.17 5.55 -11.19
CA ASN A 276 26.23 5.66 -12.18
C ASN A 276 27.49 4.85 -11.84
N ARG A 277 27.84 4.77 -10.56
CA ARG A 277 29.02 4.04 -10.10
C ARG A 277 28.76 2.54 -9.98
N GLU A 278 27.60 2.15 -9.44
CA GLU A 278 27.38 0.78 -8.97
C GLU A 278 26.32 0.03 -9.77
N ASN A 279 25.28 0.69 -10.28
CA ASN A 279 24.19 0.02 -11.01
C ASN A 279 24.44 -0.01 -12.52
N TRP A 280 25.26 0.89 -13.04
CA TRP A 280 25.53 0.95 -14.46
C TRP A 280 26.37 -0.24 -14.94
N VAL A 281 25.87 -0.94 -15.95
CA VAL A 281 26.54 -2.06 -16.60
C VAL A 281 27.01 -1.63 -17.98
N GLU A 282 28.26 -1.17 -18.06
CA GLU A 282 28.84 -0.57 -19.26
C GLU A 282 28.83 -1.51 -20.48
N THR A 283 29.13 -2.79 -20.26
CA THR A 283 29.26 -3.80 -21.33
C THR A 283 27.96 -4.08 -22.08
N ARG A 284 26.80 -3.87 -21.44
CA ARG A 284 25.48 -4.14 -22.00
C ARG A 284 24.62 -2.88 -22.15
N GLY A 285 24.99 -1.78 -21.49
CA GLY A 285 24.35 -0.48 -21.66
C GLY A 285 23.05 -0.30 -20.87
N TYR A 286 22.96 -0.79 -19.63
CA TYR A 286 21.76 -0.63 -18.82
C TYR A 286 22.07 -0.34 -17.34
N TYR A 287 21.06 0.12 -16.59
CA TYR A 287 21.11 0.22 -15.13
C TYR A 287 20.47 -1.01 -14.49
N SER A 288 21.22 -1.71 -13.65
CA SER A 288 20.67 -2.80 -12.84
C SER A 288 19.79 -2.29 -11.70
N VAL A 289 18.93 -3.15 -11.17
CA VAL A 289 18.04 -2.79 -10.04
C VAL A 289 18.84 -2.60 -8.75
N GLY A 290 19.72 -3.55 -8.45
CA GLY A 290 20.58 -3.54 -7.27
C GLY A 290 22.04 -3.76 -7.65
N LEU A 291 22.80 -4.36 -6.75
CA LEU A 291 24.23 -4.69 -6.95
C LEU A 291 24.43 -6.04 -7.66
N ARG A 292 23.41 -6.52 -8.38
CA ARG A 292 23.44 -7.78 -9.15
C ARG A 292 23.82 -9.01 -8.31
N GLN A 293 23.51 -9.00 -7.01
CA GLN A 293 23.81 -10.12 -6.11
C GLN A 293 22.87 -11.31 -6.33
N ASN A 294 21.77 -11.10 -7.06
CA ASN A 294 20.83 -12.13 -7.50
C ASN A 294 20.08 -11.65 -8.76
N ALA A 295 19.34 -12.54 -9.41
CA ALA A 295 18.62 -12.25 -10.66
C ALA A 295 17.65 -11.04 -10.57
N PHE A 296 16.97 -10.84 -9.45
CA PHE A 296 16.05 -9.69 -9.26
C PHE A 296 16.77 -8.37 -9.04
N GLN A 297 18.05 -8.41 -8.68
CA GLN A 297 18.90 -7.23 -8.62
C GLN A 297 19.58 -6.92 -9.96
N ASP A 298 19.54 -7.83 -10.93
CA ASP A 298 20.14 -7.63 -12.25
C ASP A 298 19.22 -6.73 -13.09
N TRP A 299 18.23 -7.28 -13.78
CA TRP A 299 17.26 -6.49 -14.52
C TRP A 299 15.82 -6.88 -14.20
N GLN A 300 14.95 -5.88 -14.04
CA GLN A 300 13.49 -6.07 -13.99
C GLN A 300 12.82 -4.96 -14.76
N MET A 301 11.80 -5.29 -15.57
CA MET A 301 10.95 -4.27 -16.19
C MET A 301 10.01 -3.66 -15.14
N GLY A 302 9.84 -2.34 -15.11
CA GLY A 302 8.85 -1.68 -14.25
C GLY A 302 9.03 -1.94 -12.75
N TRP A 303 7.97 -1.72 -11.96
CA TRP A 303 7.92 -1.91 -10.51
C TRP A 303 9.06 -1.21 -9.73
N VAL A 304 10.16 -1.92 -9.41
CA VAL A 304 11.34 -1.35 -8.70
C VAL A 304 12.54 -1.13 -9.63
N GLY A 305 12.41 -1.48 -10.91
CA GLY A 305 13.55 -1.65 -11.80
C GLY A 305 13.61 -0.70 -12.99
N GLY A 306 14.08 -1.28 -14.09
CA GLY A 306 14.41 -0.62 -15.33
C GLY A 306 13.26 0.15 -15.95
N MET A 307 13.65 1.19 -16.68
CA MET A 307 12.80 2.16 -17.38
C MET A 307 11.96 3.10 -16.50
N ILE A 308 11.75 2.81 -15.20
CA ILE A 308 11.21 3.80 -14.24
C ILE A 308 12.35 4.68 -13.73
N ALA A 309 13.44 4.08 -13.25
CA ALA A 309 14.59 4.81 -12.70
C ALA A 309 15.32 5.68 -13.74
N THR A 310 15.18 5.36 -15.03
CA THR A 310 15.79 6.15 -16.12
C THR A 310 15.07 7.47 -16.36
N LEU A 311 13.77 7.60 -16.04
CA LEU A 311 13.04 8.87 -16.23
C LEU A 311 13.64 10.04 -15.42
N PRO A 312 13.83 9.95 -14.09
CA PRO A 312 14.44 11.05 -13.34
C PRO A 312 15.89 11.31 -13.75
N LEU A 313 16.64 10.26 -14.14
CA LEU A 313 18.02 10.40 -14.66
C LEU A 313 18.05 11.10 -16.02
N LEU A 314 17.05 10.87 -16.87
CA LEU A 314 16.91 11.54 -18.16
C LEU A 314 16.53 13.03 -17.99
N VAL A 315 15.61 13.33 -17.07
CA VAL A 315 15.12 14.69 -16.86
C VAL A 315 16.15 15.53 -16.10
N ALA A 316 16.58 15.07 -14.94
CA ALA A 316 17.35 15.87 -13.98
C ALA A 316 18.83 15.46 -13.85
N GLY A 317 19.24 14.35 -14.46
CA GLY A 317 20.61 13.86 -14.36
C GLY A 317 21.63 14.64 -15.19
N SER A 318 22.89 14.36 -14.92
CA SER A 318 24.05 14.76 -15.72
C SER A 318 23.97 14.23 -17.16
N GLU A 319 24.80 14.78 -18.06
CA GLU A 319 24.90 14.31 -19.44
C GLU A 319 25.20 12.79 -19.52
N THR A 320 26.07 12.29 -18.63
CA THR A 320 26.34 10.87 -18.45
C THR A 320 25.06 10.07 -18.15
N SER A 321 24.29 10.50 -17.14
CA SER A 321 23.04 9.85 -16.76
C SER A 321 22.01 9.85 -17.88
N ARG A 322 21.87 10.98 -18.60
CA ARG A 322 20.98 11.09 -19.75
C ARG A 322 21.40 10.14 -20.88
N GLY A 323 22.70 10.10 -21.19
CA GLY A 323 23.26 9.18 -22.18
C GLY A 323 23.01 7.71 -21.84
N ARG A 324 23.22 7.35 -20.57
CA ARG A 324 22.97 6.00 -20.05
C ARG A 324 21.48 5.65 -20.02
N ALA A 325 20.61 6.59 -19.66
CA ALA A 325 19.16 6.42 -19.72
C ALA A 325 18.69 6.08 -21.15
N ARG A 326 19.23 6.74 -22.18
CA ARG A 326 18.96 6.39 -23.59
C ARG A 326 19.43 4.98 -23.94
N ARG A 327 20.66 4.61 -23.56
CA ARG A 327 21.19 3.26 -23.82
C ARG A 327 20.37 2.12 -23.18
N ASN A 328 19.62 2.39 -22.11
CA ASN A 328 18.71 1.38 -21.55
C ASN A 328 17.60 0.98 -22.54
N PHE A 329 17.13 1.91 -23.38
CA PHE A 329 16.17 1.58 -24.45
C PHE A 329 16.80 0.60 -25.45
N ASP A 330 18.06 0.84 -25.84
CA ASP A 330 18.82 -0.04 -26.74
C ASP A 330 19.08 -1.43 -26.13
N PHE A 331 19.13 -1.53 -24.81
CA PHE A 331 19.20 -2.82 -24.12
C PHE A 331 17.86 -3.56 -24.14
N VAL A 332 16.74 -2.86 -23.93
CA VAL A 332 15.41 -3.47 -23.79
C VAL A 332 14.83 -3.94 -25.12
N PHE A 333 14.75 -3.09 -26.13
CA PHE A 333 13.93 -3.40 -27.31
C PHE A 333 14.43 -4.55 -28.21
N PRO A 334 15.74 -4.87 -28.29
CA PRO A 334 16.17 -5.99 -29.10
C PRO A 334 15.72 -7.37 -28.59
N ARG A 335 15.56 -7.55 -27.26
CA ARG A 335 15.36 -8.89 -26.65
C ARG A 335 14.47 -8.94 -25.41
N GLY A 336 14.08 -7.79 -24.85
CA GLY A 336 13.32 -7.70 -23.60
C GLY A 336 11.80 -7.82 -23.76
N GLN A 337 11.30 -8.02 -24.98
CA GLN A 337 9.88 -8.26 -25.27
C GLN A 337 9.63 -9.69 -25.72
N ALA A 338 8.55 -10.27 -25.20
CA ALA A 338 8.03 -11.56 -25.60
C ALA A 338 7.19 -11.44 -26.90
N PRO A 339 6.88 -12.56 -27.58
CA PRO A 339 6.15 -12.56 -28.84
C PRO A 339 4.79 -11.85 -28.81
N SER A 340 4.09 -11.84 -27.67
CA SER A 340 2.81 -11.13 -27.52
C SER A 340 2.94 -9.60 -27.57
N GLY A 341 4.13 -9.05 -27.35
CA GLY A 341 4.38 -7.62 -27.15
C GLY A 341 4.48 -7.19 -25.68
N TYR A 342 4.16 -8.08 -24.73
CA TYR A 342 4.50 -7.88 -23.32
C TYR A 342 6.02 -7.91 -23.11
N PHE A 343 6.51 -7.24 -22.07
CA PHE A 343 7.89 -7.36 -21.64
C PHE A 343 8.10 -8.62 -20.79
N TYR A 344 9.31 -9.17 -20.82
CA TYR A 344 9.73 -10.12 -19.79
C TYR A 344 9.84 -9.42 -18.43
N GLY A 345 9.51 -10.14 -17.36
CA GLY A 345 9.49 -9.58 -16.01
C GLY A 345 10.89 -9.36 -15.44
N VAL A 346 11.81 -10.29 -15.75
CA VAL A 346 13.17 -10.33 -15.21
C VAL A 346 14.16 -10.63 -16.33
N GLY A 347 15.34 -10.01 -16.24
CA GLY A 347 16.51 -10.34 -17.05
C GLY A 347 17.71 -10.60 -16.13
N THR A 348 18.51 -11.63 -16.42
CA THR A 348 19.70 -11.97 -15.62
C THR A 348 20.86 -12.44 -16.51
N GLY A 349 22.08 -12.41 -15.98
CA GLY A 349 23.25 -12.89 -16.72
C GLY A 349 23.87 -11.79 -17.57
N PHE A 350 23.62 -10.52 -17.25
CA PHE A 350 24.05 -9.38 -18.07
C PHE A 350 25.26 -8.62 -17.48
N GLY A 351 25.70 -8.93 -16.25
CA GLY A 351 26.93 -8.33 -15.69
C GLY A 351 27.49 -9.01 -14.43
N GLY A 352 28.79 -9.38 -14.49
CA GLY A 352 29.64 -9.71 -13.34
C GLY A 352 30.17 -11.17 -13.32
N ASP A 353 31.45 -11.34 -12.97
CA ASP A 353 32.11 -12.64 -12.68
C ASP A 353 31.67 -13.24 -11.33
N THR A 354 30.67 -12.65 -10.68
CA THR A 354 30.25 -13.03 -9.33
C THR A 354 29.15 -14.08 -9.45
N PRO A 355 29.34 -15.30 -8.89
CA PRO A 355 28.26 -16.26 -8.78
C PRO A 355 27.08 -15.61 -8.06
N TYR A 356 25.91 -15.58 -8.69
CA TYR A 356 24.70 -15.02 -8.08
C TYR A 356 24.45 -15.73 -6.75
N GLY A 357 24.37 -14.95 -5.66
CA GLY A 357 24.02 -15.46 -4.35
C GLY A 357 22.55 -15.87 -4.32
N THR A 358 22.25 -17.00 -3.70
CA THR A 358 20.89 -17.50 -3.49
C THR A 358 20.19 -16.63 -2.43
N TRP A 359 19.49 -15.58 -2.86
CA TRP A 359 18.57 -14.86 -1.98
C TRP A 359 17.35 -15.76 -1.68
N SER A 360 17.49 -16.63 -0.68
CA SER A 360 16.47 -17.59 -0.25
C SER A 360 15.82 -17.16 1.07
N GLN A 361 15.22 -15.97 1.14
CA GLN A 361 14.47 -15.60 2.35
C GLN A 361 13.11 -16.32 2.48
N ALA A 362 12.71 -17.16 1.51
CA ALA A 362 11.41 -17.84 1.52
C ALA A 362 11.40 -19.23 0.85
N GLY A 363 12.53 -19.95 0.81
CA GLY A 363 12.57 -21.27 0.15
C GLY A 363 12.30 -21.24 -1.36
N ALA A 364 12.33 -20.06 -1.99
CA ALA A 364 12.27 -19.92 -3.44
C ALA A 364 13.62 -20.35 -4.03
N VAL A 365 13.64 -21.51 -4.66
CA VAL A 365 14.75 -21.95 -5.51
C VAL A 365 14.65 -21.19 -6.82
N TYR A 366 15.37 -20.09 -6.90
CA TYR A 366 15.63 -19.44 -8.18
C TYR A 366 16.72 -20.22 -8.90
N PRO A 367 16.73 -20.24 -10.24
CA PRO A 367 17.79 -20.92 -10.95
C PRO A 367 19.15 -20.45 -10.42
N GLU A 368 20.01 -21.42 -10.15
CA GLU A 368 21.47 -21.25 -10.17
C GLU A 368 21.84 -20.31 -11.34
N PRO A 369 22.91 -19.50 -11.23
CA PRO A 369 23.41 -18.64 -12.32
C PRO A 369 23.10 -19.22 -13.70
N GLY A 370 22.08 -18.68 -14.36
CA GLY A 370 21.67 -19.14 -15.67
C GLY A 370 22.79 -18.87 -16.69
N PRO A 371 22.71 -19.47 -17.89
CA PRO A 371 23.59 -19.08 -18.99
C PRO A 371 23.49 -17.56 -19.24
N GLU A 372 24.51 -16.96 -19.83
CA GLU A 372 24.55 -15.51 -20.08
C GLU A 372 23.29 -14.98 -20.78
N GLY A 373 22.70 -13.93 -20.22
CA GLY A 373 21.64 -13.13 -20.83
C GLY A 373 20.29 -13.82 -21.06
N VAL A 374 19.64 -14.25 -19.98
CA VAL A 374 18.30 -14.89 -20.00
C VAL A 374 17.21 -13.91 -19.59
N TRP A 375 16.09 -13.96 -20.29
CA TRP A 375 14.86 -13.24 -20.00
C TRP A 375 13.76 -14.21 -19.58
N PHE A 376 13.00 -13.90 -18.53
CA PHE A 376 11.95 -14.78 -18.04
C PHE A 376 10.83 -14.03 -17.31
N GLY A 377 9.78 -14.77 -16.95
CA GLY A 377 8.61 -14.28 -16.25
C GLY A 377 8.80 -13.98 -14.76
N ASP A 378 7.69 -13.74 -14.07
CA ASP A 378 7.60 -13.36 -12.66
C ASP A 378 7.20 -14.53 -11.74
N HIS A 379 7.13 -15.76 -12.25
CA HIS A 379 6.78 -16.90 -11.41
C HIS A 379 7.89 -17.16 -10.37
N SER A 380 7.58 -16.98 -9.08
CA SER A 380 8.53 -17.29 -8.01
C SER A 380 8.78 -18.80 -7.93
N GLY A 381 9.98 -19.24 -8.30
CA GLY A 381 10.43 -20.64 -8.19
C GLY A 381 10.32 -21.50 -9.46
N ARG A 382 9.80 -20.97 -10.59
CA ARG A 382 9.80 -21.69 -11.89
C ARG A 382 9.96 -20.71 -13.04
N THR A 383 11.19 -20.43 -13.44
CA THR A 383 11.49 -19.45 -14.48
C THR A 383 11.07 -19.86 -15.89
N SER A 384 10.77 -21.15 -16.11
CA SER A 384 10.19 -21.66 -17.36
C SER A 384 8.70 -21.34 -17.53
N GLU A 385 8.01 -20.92 -16.47
CA GLU A 385 6.59 -20.58 -16.56
C GLU A 385 6.44 -19.18 -17.13
N PRO A 386 5.58 -18.97 -18.15
CA PRO A 386 5.49 -17.71 -18.88
C PRO A 386 4.71 -16.62 -18.12
N TRP A 387 4.64 -16.68 -16.80
CA TRP A 387 3.85 -15.77 -16.00
C TRP A 387 4.47 -14.38 -16.03
N HIS A 388 3.69 -13.35 -16.26
CA HIS A 388 4.16 -11.98 -16.22
C HIS A 388 3.22 -11.10 -15.42
N LEU A 389 3.81 -10.38 -14.46
CA LEU A 389 3.08 -9.41 -13.66
C LEU A 389 2.75 -8.19 -14.52
N VAL A 390 1.48 -8.03 -14.87
CA VAL A 390 1.02 -6.97 -15.79
C VAL A 390 1.48 -5.57 -15.39
N ARG A 391 1.56 -5.30 -14.08
CA ARG A 391 2.06 -4.04 -13.53
C ARG A 391 3.39 -3.64 -14.16
N LYS A 392 4.32 -4.58 -14.36
CA LYS A 392 5.65 -4.32 -14.91
C LYS A 392 5.58 -3.77 -16.34
N THR A 393 4.74 -4.39 -17.19
CA THR A 393 4.54 -3.91 -18.56
C THR A 393 3.79 -2.58 -18.60
N ALA A 394 2.75 -2.41 -17.77
CA ALA A 394 2.01 -1.15 -17.70
C ALA A 394 2.91 0.01 -17.24
N ASP A 395 3.73 -0.20 -16.20
CA ASP A 395 4.76 0.75 -15.76
C ASP A 395 5.75 1.05 -16.89
N GLY A 396 6.33 0.00 -17.49
CA GLY A 396 7.29 0.14 -18.57
C GLY A 396 6.77 1.01 -19.71
N LEU A 397 5.58 0.71 -20.22
CA LEU A 397 4.93 1.49 -21.27
C LEU A 397 4.71 2.95 -20.84
N TYR A 398 4.12 3.16 -19.65
CA TYR A 398 3.84 4.51 -19.14
C TYR A 398 5.09 5.37 -19.03
N PHE A 399 6.13 4.87 -18.34
CA PHE A 399 7.35 5.64 -18.08
C PHE A 399 8.22 5.81 -19.33
N MET A 400 8.26 4.83 -20.23
CA MET A 400 8.99 4.97 -21.49
C MET A 400 8.33 5.96 -22.44
N LEU A 401 6.99 5.97 -22.56
CA LEU A 401 6.29 6.95 -23.39
C LEU A 401 6.53 8.38 -22.90
N ARG A 402 6.56 8.60 -21.58
CA ARG A 402 6.94 9.91 -21.04
C ARG A 402 8.37 10.32 -21.41
N GLN A 403 9.31 9.39 -21.35
CA GLN A 403 10.70 9.64 -21.76
C GLN A 403 10.80 9.94 -23.26
N ILE A 404 10.12 9.17 -24.12
CA ILE A 404 10.04 9.46 -25.57
C ILE A 404 9.52 10.87 -25.81
N ARG A 405 8.42 11.26 -25.13
CA ARG A 405 7.86 12.59 -25.27
C ARG A 405 8.85 13.69 -24.87
N ILE A 406 9.58 13.50 -23.77
CA ILE A 406 10.62 14.44 -23.31
C ILE A 406 11.74 14.59 -24.35
N LEU A 407 12.19 13.48 -24.95
CA LEU A 407 13.21 13.49 -25.99
C LEU A 407 12.72 14.23 -27.24
N GLU A 408 11.50 13.95 -27.69
CA GLU A 408 10.89 14.60 -28.85
C GLU A 408 10.66 16.10 -28.63
N ASP A 409 10.20 16.50 -27.44
CA ASP A 409 10.02 17.91 -27.07
C ASP A 409 11.35 18.67 -27.02
N ALA A 410 12.46 17.97 -26.76
CA ALA A 410 13.82 18.51 -26.85
C ALA A 410 14.38 18.52 -28.28
N GLY A 411 13.63 18.03 -29.27
CA GLY A 411 14.08 17.91 -30.67
C GLY A 411 15.03 16.73 -30.91
N GLU A 412 15.17 15.80 -29.97
CA GLU A 412 15.98 14.60 -30.16
C GLU A 412 15.27 13.60 -31.09
N THR A 413 16.03 12.94 -31.96
CA THR A 413 15.49 11.88 -32.82
C THR A 413 15.37 10.58 -32.04
N VAL A 414 14.15 10.08 -31.91
CA VAL A 414 13.87 8.79 -31.27
C VAL A 414 14.03 7.64 -32.27
N PRO A 415 14.85 6.61 -31.96
CA PRO A 415 15.00 5.44 -32.82
C PRO A 415 13.65 4.73 -33.12
N PRO A 416 13.38 4.34 -34.38
CA PRO A 416 12.15 3.65 -34.75
C PRO A 416 11.89 2.38 -33.93
N ALA A 417 12.94 1.61 -33.64
CA ALA A 417 12.84 0.38 -32.84
C ALA A 417 12.23 0.61 -31.44
N TRP A 418 12.47 1.77 -30.83
CA TRP A 418 11.88 2.11 -29.52
C TRP A 418 10.39 2.40 -29.67
N ARG A 419 10.00 3.19 -30.69
CA ARG A 419 8.60 3.51 -30.99
C ARG A 419 7.80 2.26 -31.37
N ASP A 420 8.36 1.41 -32.23
CA ASP A 420 7.73 0.17 -32.67
C ASP A 420 7.53 -0.79 -31.50
N GLY A 421 8.53 -0.93 -30.63
CA GLY A 421 8.41 -1.76 -29.44
C GLY A 421 7.35 -1.26 -28.46
N LEU A 422 7.28 0.05 -28.21
CA LEU A 422 6.22 0.63 -27.36
C LEU A 422 4.83 0.46 -27.98
N ARG A 423 4.70 0.61 -29.30
CA ARG A 423 3.45 0.36 -30.01
C ARG A 423 3.00 -1.10 -29.85
N ARG A 424 3.91 -2.07 -30.04
CA ARG A 424 3.61 -3.49 -29.81
C ARG A 424 3.13 -3.77 -28.39
N THR A 425 3.72 -3.11 -27.38
CA THR A 425 3.26 -3.26 -26.00
C THR A 425 1.87 -2.68 -25.78
N ALA A 426 1.55 -1.53 -26.39
CA ALA A 426 0.19 -0.98 -26.34
C ALA A 426 -0.82 -1.90 -27.06
N ASP A 427 -0.46 -2.42 -28.23
CA ASP A 427 -1.25 -3.41 -28.98
C ASP A 427 -1.50 -4.67 -28.12
N ALA A 428 -0.50 -5.16 -27.38
CA ALA A 428 -0.63 -6.31 -26.49
C ALA A 428 -1.65 -6.08 -25.37
N LEU A 429 -1.58 -4.92 -24.69
CA LEU A 429 -2.54 -4.56 -23.64
C LEU A 429 -3.98 -4.45 -24.19
N VAL A 430 -4.14 -3.93 -25.41
CA VAL A 430 -5.43 -3.87 -26.10
C VAL A 430 -5.94 -5.27 -26.43
N ALA A 431 -5.08 -6.13 -26.98
CA ALA A 431 -5.43 -7.49 -27.33
C ALA A 431 -5.89 -8.29 -26.10
N THR A 432 -5.18 -8.19 -24.98
CA THR A 432 -5.59 -8.80 -23.70
C THR A 432 -6.96 -8.28 -23.26
N TRP A 433 -7.15 -6.96 -23.22
CA TRP A 433 -8.44 -6.37 -22.81
C TRP A 433 -9.59 -6.85 -23.67
N ARG A 434 -9.43 -6.84 -25.01
CA ARG A 434 -10.47 -7.28 -25.94
C ARG A 434 -10.80 -8.76 -25.80
N ALA A 435 -9.82 -9.57 -25.42
CA ALA A 435 -9.94 -11.01 -25.46
C ALA A 435 -10.26 -11.65 -24.10
N ASP A 436 -10.00 -10.96 -22.99
CA ASP A 436 -10.26 -11.41 -21.61
C ASP A 436 -11.21 -10.49 -20.83
N GLY A 437 -11.43 -9.25 -21.28
CA GLY A 437 -12.27 -8.27 -20.56
C GLY A 437 -11.61 -7.62 -19.34
N GLU A 438 -10.36 -7.99 -19.06
CA GLU A 438 -9.53 -7.46 -17.99
C GLU A 438 -8.04 -7.68 -18.33
N TRP A 439 -7.14 -7.01 -17.61
CA TRP A 439 -5.70 -7.31 -17.72
C TRP A 439 -5.22 -8.36 -16.71
N GLY A 440 -5.96 -8.56 -15.61
CA GLY A 440 -5.57 -9.49 -14.54
C GLY A 440 -4.34 -9.07 -13.73
N GLN A 441 -3.97 -9.93 -12.78
CA GLN A 441 -2.72 -9.87 -12.03
C GLN A 441 -1.53 -10.35 -12.88
N PHE A 442 -1.70 -11.52 -13.48
CA PHE A 442 -0.69 -12.19 -14.28
C PHE A 442 -1.25 -12.57 -15.65
N VAL A 443 -0.44 -12.40 -16.68
CA VAL A 443 -0.68 -12.90 -18.02
C VAL A 443 0.40 -13.91 -18.40
N ASP A 444 0.13 -14.70 -19.43
CA ASP A 444 1.14 -15.44 -20.16
C ASP A 444 1.87 -14.46 -21.08
N HIS A 445 3.17 -14.22 -20.89
CA HIS A 445 3.88 -13.22 -21.69
C HIS A 445 4.08 -13.63 -23.15
N ASP A 446 3.99 -14.91 -23.51
CA ASP A 446 4.14 -15.34 -24.90
C ASP A 446 2.85 -15.13 -25.69
N THR A 447 1.70 -15.29 -25.05
CA THR A 447 0.36 -15.23 -25.69
C THR A 447 -0.47 -13.99 -25.33
N GLY A 448 -0.16 -13.31 -24.24
CA GLY A 448 -0.91 -12.17 -23.71
C GLY A 448 -2.22 -12.53 -23.00
N ARG A 449 -2.51 -13.82 -22.76
CA ARG A 449 -3.76 -14.28 -22.11
C ARG A 449 -3.68 -14.13 -20.59
N VAL A 450 -4.79 -13.74 -19.97
CA VAL A 450 -4.90 -13.67 -18.51
C VAL A 450 -4.75 -15.06 -17.87
N ILE A 451 -3.80 -15.18 -16.95
CA ILE A 451 -3.57 -16.37 -16.12
C ILE A 451 -4.31 -16.22 -14.80
N VAL A 452 -4.17 -15.06 -14.15
CA VAL A 452 -4.79 -14.74 -12.87
C VAL A 452 -5.55 -13.44 -13.03
N ALA A 453 -6.87 -13.52 -12.92
CA ALA A 453 -7.84 -12.43 -13.02
C ALA A 453 -7.99 -11.65 -11.70
N GLY A 454 -8.88 -10.65 -11.69
CA GLY A 454 -9.46 -10.07 -10.48
C GLY A 454 -8.49 -9.25 -9.64
N SER A 455 -7.64 -8.43 -10.28
CA SER A 455 -6.57 -7.69 -9.60
C SER A 455 -6.35 -6.29 -10.17
N PHE A 456 -5.80 -5.42 -9.33
CA PHE A 456 -5.37 -4.07 -9.70
C PHE A 456 -3.95 -3.99 -10.27
N ALA A 457 -3.31 -5.12 -10.59
CA ALA A 457 -1.95 -5.08 -11.17
C ALA A 457 -1.90 -4.30 -12.49
N GLY A 458 -2.97 -4.35 -13.29
CA GLY A 458 -3.12 -3.57 -14.52
C GLY A 458 -3.61 -2.13 -14.34
N ALA A 459 -3.70 -1.59 -13.12
CA ALA A 459 -4.36 -0.29 -12.88
C ALA A 459 -3.71 0.91 -13.59
N LEU A 460 -2.42 0.82 -13.97
CA LEU A 460 -1.74 1.87 -14.75
C LEU A 460 -1.92 1.71 -16.27
N ALA A 461 -2.43 0.57 -16.76
CA ALA A 461 -2.61 0.31 -18.18
C ALA A 461 -3.51 1.35 -18.89
N PRO A 462 -4.64 1.83 -18.30
CA PRO A 462 -5.41 2.93 -18.89
C PRO A 462 -4.57 4.18 -19.12
N GLY A 463 -3.81 4.62 -18.11
CA GLY A 463 -2.94 5.80 -18.23
C GLY A 463 -1.85 5.62 -19.29
N ALA A 464 -1.24 4.42 -19.35
CA ALA A 464 -0.25 4.08 -20.35
C ALA A 464 -0.83 4.09 -21.78
N LEU A 465 -2.05 3.56 -21.96
CA LEU A 465 -2.74 3.51 -23.24
C LEU A 465 -3.21 4.89 -23.72
N ILE A 466 -3.57 5.82 -22.81
CA ILE A 466 -3.82 7.22 -23.19
C ILE A 466 -2.55 7.87 -23.75
N LEU A 467 -1.41 7.71 -23.06
CA LEU A 467 -0.13 8.22 -23.57
C LEU A 467 0.24 7.57 -24.92
N ALA A 468 -0.05 6.28 -25.09
CA ALA A 468 0.18 5.59 -26.36
C ALA A 468 -0.74 6.12 -27.46
N ALA A 469 -2.01 6.37 -27.16
CA ALA A 469 -2.98 6.93 -28.10
C ALA A 469 -2.51 8.28 -28.63
N GLU A 470 -1.98 9.13 -27.75
CA GLU A 470 -1.40 10.42 -28.11
C GLU A 470 -0.12 10.26 -28.94
N ALA A 471 0.80 9.39 -28.51
CA ALA A 471 2.08 9.19 -29.18
C ALA A 471 1.95 8.58 -30.59
N PHE A 472 0.93 7.76 -30.83
CA PHE A 472 0.74 7.01 -32.08
C PHE A 472 -0.51 7.40 -32.88
N GLY A 473 -1.33 8.33 -32.39
CA GLY A 473 -2.58 8.72 -33.05
C GLY A 473 -3.60 7.58 -33.17
N CYS A 474 -3.63 6.66 -32.20
CA CYS A 474 -4.45 5.44 -32.26
C CYS A 474 -5.74 5.57 -31.43
N ALA A 475 -6.90 5.62 -32.11
CA ALA A 475 -8.20 5.75 -31.46
C ALA A 475 -8.57 4.53 -30.60
N GLU A 476 -8.15 3.33 -30.99
CA GLU A 476 -8.44 2.09 -30.27
C GLU A 476 -7.77 2.06 -28.88
N PHE A 477 -6.53 2.57 -28.78
CA PHE A 477 -5.81 2.66 -27.51
C PHE A 477 -6.59 3.53 -26.52
N ARG A 478 -7.12 4.67 -26.98
CA ARG A 478 -7.97 5.56 -26.18
C ARG A 478 -9.28 4.88 -25.79
N ALA A 479 -9.92 4.17 -26.70
CA ALA A 479 -11.19 3.47 -26.41
C ALA A 479 -11.02 2.43 -25.30
N VAL A 480 -10.03 1.55 -25.43
CA VAL A 480 -9.72 0.54 -24.40
C VAL A 480 -9.33 1.17 -23.07
N ALA A 481 -8.55 2.26 -23.09
CA ALA A 481 -8.19 2.95 -21.86
C ALA A 481 -9.42 3.45 -21.09
N LEU A 482 -10.40 4.03 -21.78
CA LEU A 482 -11.63 4.53 -21.16
C LEU A 482 -12.52 3.40 -20.65
N GLU A 483 -12.65 2.31 -21.43
CA GLU A 483 -13.35 1.10 -21.00
C GLU A 483 -12.73 0.53 -19.70
N GLY A 484 -11.41 0.35 -19.68
CA GLY A 484 -10.70 -0.18 -18.52
C GLY A 484 -10.74 0.70 -17.27
N ALA A 485 -10.76 2.02 -17.45
CA ALA A 485 -10.96 2.95 -16.35
C ALA A 485 -12.38 2.87 -15.76
N SER A 486 -13.40 2.60 -16.58
CA SER A 486 -14.81 2.58 -16.16
C SER A 486 -15.20 1.35 -15.33
N ILE A 487 -14.62 0.18 -15.60
CA ILE A 487 -14.90 -1.06 -14.85
C ILE A 487 -14.31 -1.01 -13.43
N SER A 488 -13.24 -0.24 -13.22
CA SER A 488 -12.62 -0.04 -11.90
C SER A 488 -13.52 0.69 -10.89
N GLY A 489 -14.68 1.21 -11.31
CA GLY A 489 -15.65 1.89 -10.44
C GLY A 489 -17.02 1.21 -10.33
N ALA A 490 -17.26 0.07 -11.01
CA ALA A 490 -18.57 -0.57 -11.09
C ALA A 490 -18.69 -1.88 -10.27
N SER A 491 -17.62 -2.32 -9.62
CA SER A 491 -17.56 -3.56 -8.82
C SER A 491 -17.11 -3.31 -7.37
N SER A 492 -17.65 -2.25 -6.77
CA SER A 492 -17.61 -2.01 -5.32
C SER A 492 -19.00 -2.10 -4.72
#